data_AF-A0A7W0VGQ5-F1
#
_entry.id   AF-A0A7W0VGQ5-F1
#
_cell.length_a   1.000
_cell.length_b   1.000
_cell.length_c   1.000
_cell.angle_alpha   90.00
_cell.angle_beta   90.00
_cell.angle_gamma   90.00
#
_symmetry.space_group_name_H-M   'P 1'
#
loop_
_entity.id
_entity.type
_entity.pdbx_description
1 polymer ?
#
loop_
_entity_poly.entity_id
_entity_poly.type
_entity_poly.pdbx_seq_one_letter_code
_entity_poly.pdbx_strand_id
1 'polypeptide(L)'
;MSRLSILLIAVVTACGGKSSPPPTTPLPADEPPAPVAKAEPAPTEPVKPPEPAGPVEVRIPAAPVTVKLVSAGKGKKAPLRYSAKSGDKQQVEVAMDFAAKQTENGTSQDQIVPTIVLTGESEAKAVDAEGNASYTLNVTTTDARDVTGSQIPAEKFRVVLGSLAGLTISSSLGANGSIGETTMRVEKPTDMSAGALELIRLTLPTFPALPKEPVGVGAKWQATMTAKLADKLDVTQVTDYELV
;
A
#
# COMPACT_ATOMS: atom_id res chain seq x y z
N MET A 1 6.14 -27.22 29.43
CA MET A 1 6.70 -26.37 30.50
C MET A 1 6.49 -24.91 30.10
N SER A 2 5.41 -24.31 30.56
CA SER A 2 4.99 -22.95 30.19
C SER A 2 5.71 -21.96 31.10
N ARG A 3 6.48 -21.03 30.54
CA ARG A 3 7.07 -19.92 31.29
C ARG A 3 6.21 -18.68 31.08
N LEU A 4 5.56 -18.30 32.17
CA LEU A 4 4.77 -17.11 32.40
C LEU A 4 5.71 -15.89 32.43
N SER A 5 5.67 -15.04 31.41
CA SER A 5 6.38 -13.76 31.40
C SER A 5 5.45 -12.65 31.87
N ILE A 6 5.68 -12.19 33.09
CA ILE A 6 5.04 -11.05 33.75
C ILE A 6 5.64 -9.78 33.17
N LEU A 7 4.86 -8.98 32.44
CA LEU A 7 5.24 -7.61 32.07
C LEU A 7 4.72 -6.64 33.15
N LEU A 8 5.64 -6.04 33.90
CA LEU A 8 5.38 -4.90 34.76
C LEU A 8 5.05 -3.67 33.88
N ILE A 9 3.88 -3.07 34.10
CA ILE A 9 3.52 -1.76 33.58
C ILE A 9 3.84 -0.73 34.67
N ALA A 10 4.79 0.16 34.38
CA ALA A 10 5.07 1.34 35.18
C ALA A 10 4.02 2.41 34.90
N VAL A 11 3.23 2.77 35.91
CA VAL A 11 2.24 3.85 35.86
C VAL A 11 2.97 5.18 36.10
N VAL A 12 3.02 6.03 35.08
CA VAL A 12 3.44 7.44 35.23
C VAL A 12 2.19 8.27 35.43
N THR A 13 1.94 8.69 36.67
CA THR A 13 0.94 9.71 37.01
C THR A 13 1.46 11.08 36.62
N ALA A 14 0.99 11.64 35.51
CA ALA A 14 1.27 13.01 35.09
C ALA A 14 0.02 13.90 35.24
N CYS A 15 0.25 14.99 35.97
CA CYS A 15 -0.61 16.09 36.41
C CYS A 15 -1.89 16.40 35.62
N GLY A 16 -3.00 16.46 36.36
CA GLY A 16 -4.23 17.13 35.94
C GLY A 16 -4.07 18.66 35.96
N GLY A 17 -4.08 19.25 34.77
CA GLY A 17 -4.30 20.68 34.58
C GLY A 17 -5.76 20.96 34.23
N LYS A 18 -6.48 21.67 35.10
CA LYS A 18 -7.80 22.25 34.80
C LYS A 18 -7.63 23.34 33.72
N SER A 19 -7.85 22.96 32.47
CA SER A 19 -8.07 23.92 31.38
C SER A 19 -9.50 24.44 31.48
N SER A 20 -9.67 25.73 31.77
CA SER A 20 -10.99 26.38 31.65
C SER A 20 -11.21 26.72 30.17
N PRO A 21 -12.41 26.46 29.62
CA PRO A 21 -12.71 26.83 28.24
C PRO A 21 -12.63 28.36 28.09
N PRO A 22 -12.12 28.87 26.95
CA PRO A 22 -12.09 30.29 26.68
C PRO A 22 -13.52 30.86 26.64
N PRO A 23 -13.74 32.10 27.10
CA PRO A 23 -15.04 32.74 27.03
C PRO A 23 -15.46 32.90 25.57
N THR A 24 -16.59 32.28 25.20
CA THR A 24 -17.23 32.51 23.90
C THR A 24 -17.86 33.89 23.89
N THR A 25 -17.24 34.81 23.15
CA THR A 25 -17.83 36.08 22.78
C THR A 25 -19.10 35.81 21.96
N PRO A 26 -20.26 36.41 22.28
CA PRO A 26 -21.47 36.27 21.49
C PRO A 26 -21.21 36.79 20.06
N LEU A 27 -21.63 36.02 19.04
CA LEU A 27 -21.66 36.51 17.67
C LEU A 27 -22.56 37.76 17.59
N PRO A 28 -22.15 38.83 16.88
CA PRO A 28 -23.04 39.93 16.53
C PRO A 28 -24.28 39.40 15.80
N ALA A 29 -25.45 39.98 16.10
CA ALA A 29 -26.68 39.65 15.40
C ALA A 29 -26.52 39.93 13.90
N ASP A 30 -26.81 38.94 13.06
CA ASP A 30 -26.84 39.07 11.61
C ASP A 30 -27.83 40.18 11.20
N GLU A 31 -27.32 41.26 10.62
CA GLU A 31 -28.13 42.19 9.84
C GLU A 31 -28.65 41.47 8.58
N PRO A 32 -29.94 41.60 8.24
CA PRO A 32 -30.47 41.07 6.99
C PRO A 32 -29.72 41.67 5.80
N PRO A 33 -29.15 40.84 4.90
CA PRO A 33 -28.44 41.36 3.74
C PRO A 33 -29.39 42.15 2.85
N ALA A 34 -28.96 43.35 2.46
CA ALA A 34 -29.66 44.18 1.50
C ALA A 34 -29.85 43.40 0.17
N PRO A 35 -30.98 43.60 -0.54
CA PRO A 35 -31.25 42.91 -1.79
C PRO A 35 -30.21 43.32 -2.84
N VAL A 36 -29.28 42.40 -3.13
CA VAL A 36 -28.28 42.55 -4.19
C VAL A 36 -29.03 42.52 -5.51
N ALA A 37 -28.95 43.62 -6.27
CA ALA A 37 -29.45 43.71 -7.62
C ALA A 37 -28.88 42.55 -8.46
N LYS A 38 -29.75 41.81 -9.17
CA LYS A 38 -29.38 40.79 -10.14
C LYS A 38 -28.42 41.40 -11.17
N ALA A 39 -27.13 41.14 -11.00
CA ALA A 39 -26.15 41.34 -12.06
C ALA A 39 -26.48 40.35 -13.19
N GLU A 40 -26.68 40.90 -14.38
CA GLU A 40 -26.84 40.15 -15.61
C GLU A 40 -25.61 39.25 -15.80
N PRO A 41 -25.77 37.92 -16.02
CA PRO A 41 -24.65 37.02 -16.15
C PRO A 41 -23.84 37.40 -17.38
N ALA A 42 -22.58 37.79 -17.16
CA ALA A 42 -21.63 38.02 -18.23
C ALA A 42 -21.53 36.77 -19.13
N PRO A 43 -21.37 36.92 -20.45
CA PRO A 43 -21.20 35.79 -21.36
C PRO A 43 -20.07 34.89 -20.88
N THR A 44 -20.40 33.66 -20.50
CA THR A 44 -19.42 32.62 -20.19
C THR A 44 -18.58 32.40 -21.43
N GLU A 45 -17.31 32.81 -21.37
CA GLU A 45 -16.31 32.42 -22.36
C GLU A 45 -16.30 30.90 -22.50
N PRO A 46 -16.23 30.35 -23.72
CA PRO A 46 -16.19 28.91 -23.93
C PRO A 46 -14.97 28.33 -23.20
N VAL A 47 -15.25 27.54 -22.16
CA VAL A 47 -14.24 26.83 -21.37
C VAL A 47 -13.40 26.00 -22.34
N LYS A 48 -12.13 26.39 -22.50
CA LYS A 48 -11.16 25.64 -23.31
C LYS A 48 -11.13 24.20 -22.75
N PRO A 49 -11.27 23.16 -23.60
CA PRO A 49 -11.18 21.78 -23.14
C PRO A 49 -9.89 21.57 -22.33
N PRO A 50 -9.96 20.93 -21.16
CA PRO A 50 -8.76 20.67 -20.36
C PRO A 50 -7.74 19.91 -21.22
N GLU A 51 -6.48 20.37 -21.18
CA GLU A 51 -5.40 19.70 -21.90
C GLU A 51 -5.22 18.29 -21.32
N PRO A 52 -4.93 17.27 -22.17
CA PRO A 52 -4.77 15.90 -21.70
C PRO A 52 -3.68 15.84 -20.62
N ALA A 53 -4.02 15.29 -19.45
CA ALA A 53 -3.03 15.02 -18.42
C ALA A 53 -1.98 14.06 -19.00
N GLY A 54 -0.70 14.46 -18.92
CA GLY A 54 0.42 13.59 -19.27
C GLY A 54 0.48 12.35 -18.36
N PRO A 55 1.41 11.40 -18.60
CA PRO A 55 1.52 10.19 -17.80
C PRO A 55 1.61 10.49 -16.30
N VAL A 56 0.90 9.70 -15.49
CA VAL A 56 1.03 9.75 -14.03
C VAL A 56 1.99 8.64 -13.60
N GLU A 57 2.98 9.02 -12.79
CA GLU A 57 4.02 8.13 -12.27
C GLU A 57 4.11 8.27 -10.75
N VAL A 58 4.14 7.13 -10.05
CA VAL A 58 4.37 7.04 -8.61
C VAL A 58 5.60 6.18 -8.37
N ARG A 59 6.56 6.72 -7.61
CA ARG A 59 7.78 6.01 -7.22
C ARG A 59 7.72 5.63 -5.75
N ILE A 60 8.06 4.38 -5.48
CA ILE A 60 8.14 3.81 -4.14
C ILE A 60 9.61 3.50 -3.89
N PRO A 61 10.28 4.21 -2.97
CA PRO A 61 11.68 3.96 -2.69
C PRO A 61 11.87 2.56 -2.09
N ALA A 62 13.03 1.96 -2.36
CA ALA A 62 13.42 0.69 -1.74
C ALA A 62 13.46 0.84 -0.22
N ALA A 63 12.72 -0.02 0.49
CA ALA A 63 12.76 -0.05 1.94
C ALA A 63 13.87 -1.00 2.43
N PRO A 64 14.73 -0.59 3.39
CA PRO A 64 15.72 -1.48 3.95
C PRO A 64 15.03 -2.62 4.69
N VAL A 65 15.47 -3.86 4.42
CA VAL A 65 14.98 -5.07 5.08
C VAL A 65 16.12 -5.75 5.84
N THR A 66 15.87 -6.09 7.10
CA THR A 66 16.77 -6.92 7.91
C THR A 66 16.11 -8.27 8.17
N VAL A 67 16.89 -9.36 8.09
CA VAL A 67 16.39 -10.72 8.30
C VAL A 67 17.13 -11.34 9.47
N LYS A 68 16.37 -11.89 10.42
CA LYS A 68 16.86 -12.61 11.59
C LYS A 68 16.38 -14.05 11.54
N LEU A 69 17.30 -15.00 11.40
CA LEU A 69 16.97 -16.41 11.52
C LEU A 69 16.60 -16.75 12.97
N VAL A 70 15.43 -17.36 13.17
CA VAL A 70 14.92 -17.79 14.48
C VAL A 70 15.19 -19.28 14.69
N SER A 71 14.95 -20.09 13.66
CA SER A 71 15.22 -21.53 13.64
C SER A 71 15.67 -21.94 12.24
N ALA A 72 16.74 -22.72 12.14
CA ALA A 72 17.24 -23.22 10.85
C ALA A 72 16.42 -24.39 10.27
N GLY A 73 15.38 -24.85 10.97
CA GLY A 73 14.59 -26.01 10.57
C GLY A 73 15.33 -27.34 10.76
N LYS A 74 14.75 -28.42 10.23
CA LYS A 74 15.24 -29.79 10.31
C LYS A 74 15.64 -30.32 8.93
N GLY A 75 16.35 -31.45 8.90
CA GLY A 75 16.74 -32.13 7.67
C GLY A 75 17.92 -31.48 6.95
N LYS A 76 18.04 -31.76 5.65
CA LYS A 76 19.09 -31.20 4.79
C LYS A 76 18.84 -29.71 4.61
N LYS A 77 19.81 -28.89 5.00
CA LYS A 77 19.76 -27.43 4.87
C LYS A 77 20.36 -26.99 3.54
N ALA A 78 19.77 -25.96 2.94
CA ALA A 78 20.25 -25.34 1.70
C ALA A 78 20.03 -23.83 1.75
N PRO A 79 20.86 -23.03 1.06
CA PRO A 79 20.57 -21.61 0.89
C PRO A 79 19.25 -21.44 0.13
N LEU A 80 18.38 -20.55 0.59
CA LEU A 80 17.18 -20.15 -0.15
C LEU A 80 17.49 -18.93 -1.00
N ARG A 81 17.08 -18.99 -2.28
CA ARG A 81 17.23 -17.88 -3.23
C ARG A 81 16.07 -17.86 -4.20
N TYR A 82 15.67 -16.67 -4.62
CA TYR A 82 14.90 -16.50 -5.84
C TYR A 82 15.80 -16.74 -7.05
N SER A 83 15.26 -17.43 -8.04
CA SER A 83 15.92 -17.64 -9.33
C SER A 83 14.99 -17.19 -10.44
N ALA A 84 15.41 -16.17 -11.15
CA ALA A 84 14.74 -15.69 -12.36
C ALA A 84 15.60 -16.02 -13.57
N LYS A 85 14.99 -16.07 -14.75
CA LYS A 85 15.70 -16.12 -16.01
C LYS A 85 15.22 -14.97 -16.89
N SER A 86 16.15 -14.28 -17.54
CA SER A 86 15.84 -13.18 -18.45
C SER A 86 14.90 -13.63 -19.57
N GLY A 87 13.88 -12.82 -19.84
CA GLY A 87 12.83 -13.07 -20.81
C GLY A 87 11.72 -14.01 -20.31
N ASP A 88 11.82 -14.55 -19.10
CA ASP A 88 10.72 -15.33 -18.54
C ASP A 88 9.49 -14.45 -18.37
N LYS A 89 8.35 -14.99 -18.83
CA LYS A 89 7.04 -14.35 -18.77
C LYS A 89 6.09 -15.23 -17.97
N GLN A 90 5.27 -14.59 -17.16
CA GLN A 90 4.26 -15.27 -16.36
C GLN A 90 2.98 -14.45 -16.34
N GLN A 91 1.85 -15.13 -16.60
CA GLN A 91 0.53 -14.55 -16.31
C GLN A 91 0.32 -14.54 -14.80
N VAL A 92 -0.01 -13.37 -14.25
CA VAL A 92 -0.18 -13.16 -12.81
C VAL A 92 -1.59 -12.62 -12.57
N GLU A 93 -2.29 -13.23 -11.63
CA GLU A 93 -3.47 -12.66 -10.98
C GLU A 93 -3.09 -12.30 -9.55
N VAL A 94 -3.25 -11.03 -9.19
CA VAL A 94 -3.06 -10.51 -7.84
C VAL A 94 -4.43 -10.16 -7.29
N ALA A 95 -4.94 -10.99 -6.38
CA ALA A 95 -6.16 -10.71 -5.64
C ALA A 95 -5.80 -10.18 -4.25
N MET A 96 -6.31 -9.00 -3.89
CA MET A 96 -5.97 -8.28 -2.67
C MET A 96 -7.24 -8.00 -1.88
N ASP A 97 -7.34 -8.62 -0.71
CA ASP A 97 -8.42 -8.39 0.25
C ASP A 97 -8.03 -7.29 1.23
N PHE A 98 -8.95 -6.36 1.49
CA PHE A 98 -8.72 -5.26 2.41
C PHE A 98 -9.78 -5.21 3.51
N ALA A 99 -9.29 -5.30 4.74
CA ALA A 99 -10.05 -5.04 5.95
C ALA A 99 -9.20 -4.16 6.87
N ALA A 100 -9.70 -2.98 7.18
CA ALA A 100 -9.09 -2.07 8.15
C ALA A 100 -9.99 -1.99 9.38
N LYS A 101 -9.39 -1.72 10.54
CA LYS A 101 -10.12 -1.46 11.79
C LYS A 101 -9.62 -0.14 12.35
N GLN A 102 -10.46 0.88 12.31
CA GLN A 102 -10.15 2.21 12.82
C GLN A 102 -10.86 2.40 14.16
N THR A 103 -10.13 2.79 15.20
CA THR A 103 -10.71 3.17 16.49
C THR A 103 -10.62 4.69 16.64
N GLU A 104 -11.76 5.36 16.69
CA GLU A 104 -11.87 6.80 16.88
C GLU A 104 -12.82 7.09 18.05
N ASN A 105 -12.36 7.89 19.02
CA ASN A 105 -13.13 8.23 20.23
C ASN A 105 -13.69 7.01 20.99
N GLY A 106 -12.92 5.92 21.03
CA GLY A 106 -13.33 4.67 21.70
C GLY A 106 -14.34 3.83 20.92
N THR A 107 -14.78 4.27 19.73
CA THR A 107 -15.63 3.49 18.84
C THR A 107 -14.76 2.85 17.76
N SER A 108 -14.88 1.53 17.62
CA SER A 108 -14.21 0.81 16.54
C SER A 108 -15.14 0.70 15.34
N GLN A 109 -14.64 1.08 14.17
CA GLN A 109 -15.28 0.86 12.88
C GLN A 109 -14.39 -0.07 12.07
N ASP A 110 -14.94 -1.22 11.71
CA ASP A 110 -14.33 -2.08 10.70
C ASP A 110 -14.65 -1.47 9.34
N GLN A 111 -13.70 -1.46 8.41
CA GLN A 111 -13.85 -1.04 7.04
C GLN A 111 -13.39 -2.18 6.15
N ILE A 112 -14.35 -2.94 5.63
CA ILE A 112 -14.11 -4.00 4.66
C ILE A 112 -14.46 -3.44 3.29
N VAL A 113 -13.57 -3.66 2.32
CA VAL A 113 -13.79 -3.26 0.92
C VAL A 113 -13.72 -4.50 0.02
N PRO A 114 -14.20 -4.41 -1.23
CA PRO A 114 -14.13 -5.49 -2.20
C PRO A 114 -12.70 -6.00 -2.42
N THR A 115 -12.55 -7.28 -2.79
CA THR A 115 -11.28 -7.81 -3.27
C THR A 115 -10.89 -7.08 -4.55
N ILE A 116 -9.71 -6.45 -4.57
CA ILE A 116 -9.14 -5.86 -5.78
C ILE A 116 -8.42 -6.96 -6.55
N VAL A 117 -8.68 -7.09 -7.84
CA VAL A 117 -8.04 -8.08 -8.71
C VAL A 117 -7.28 -7.36 -9.82
N LEU A 118 -5.98 -7.61 -9.90
CA LEU A 118 -5.14 -7.17 -11.00
C LEU A 118 -4.68 -8.39 -11.78
N THR A 119 -4.94 -8.43 -13.07
CA THR A 119 -4.42 -9.47 -13.96
C THR A 119 -3.46 -8.85 -14.95
N GLY A 120 -2.33 -9.51 -15.19
CA GLY A 120 -1.32 -8.99 -16.11
C GLY A 120 -0.25 -10.00 -16.46
N GLU A 121 0.69 -9.55 -17.29
CA GLU A 121 1.89 -10.30 -17.63
C GLU A 121 3.08 -9.70 -16.89
N SER A 122 3.72 -10.52 -16.06
CA SER A 122 5.03 -10.21 -15.49
C SER A 122 6.14 -10.72 -16.41
N GLU A 123 7.19 -9.94 -16.59
CA GLU A 123 8.37 -10.29 -17.36
C GLU A 123 9.65 -9.97 -16.58
N ALA A 124 10.55 -10.94 -16.46
CA ALA A 124 11.92 -10.72 -15.98
C ALA A 124 12.77 -10.15 -17.12
N LYS A 125 12.94 -8.83 -17.17
CA LYS A 125 13.65 -8.14 -18.27
C LYS A 125 15.12 -8.48 -18.34
N ALA A 126 15.80 -8.49 -17.20
CA ALA A 126 17.22 -8.76 -17.10
C ALA A 126 17.53 -9.41 -15.74
N VAL A 127 18.57 -10.24 -15.72
CA VAL A 127 19.14 -10.84 -14.51
C VAL A 127 20.64 -10.59 -14.53
N ASP A 128 21.18 -10.00 -13.46
CA ASP A 128 22.61 -9.71 -13.34
C ASP A 128 23.42 -10.92 -12.80
N ALA A 129 24.73 -10.75 -12.64
CA ALA A 129 25.63 -11.81 -12.19
C ALA A 129 25.38 -12.23 -10.73
N GLU A 130 24.81 -11.34 -9.93
CA GLU A 130 24.43 -11.56 -8.54
C GLU A 130 23.06 -12.24 -8.41
N GLY A 131 22.33 -12.36 -9.52
CA GLY A 131 21.00 -12.95 -9.60
C GLY A 131 19.87 -11.97 -9.27
N ASN A 132 20.15 -10.66 -9.27
CA ASN A 132 19.10 -9.65 -9.15
C ASN A 132 18.39 -9.52 -10.49
N ALA A 133 17.06 -9.49 -10.43
CA ALA A 133 16.22 -9.47 -11.62
C ALA A 133 15.41 -8.18 -11.70
N SER A 134 15.41 -7.55 -12.87
CA SER A 134 14.52 -6.43 -13.18
C SER A 134 13.20 -6.97 -13.73
N TYR A 135 12.08 -6.54 -13.15
CA TYR A 135 10.75 -7.01 -13.53
C TYR A 135 9.87 -5.87 -14.02
N THR A 136 8.99 -6.22 -14.95
CA THR A 136 7.85 -5.38 -15.34
C THR A 136 6.59 -6.21 -15.26
N LEU A 137 5.56 -5.72 -14.57
CA LEU A 137 4.20 -6.23 -14.62
C LEU A 137 3.36 -5.25 -15.44
N ASN A 138 2.84 -5.74 -16.57
CA ASN A 138 1.89 -5.00 -17.40
C ASN A 138 0.48 -5.47 -17.03
N VAL A 139 -0.28 -4.60 -16.36
CA VAL A 139 -1.66 -4.89 -15.96
C VAL A 139 -2.56 -4.79 -17.18
N THR A 140 -3.17 -5.90 -17.54
CA THR A 140 -4.08 -6.01 -18.69
C THR A 140 -5.54 -5.86 -18.28
N THR A 141 -5.89 -6.33 -17.09
CA THR A 141 -7.26 -6.27 -16.55
C THR A 141 -7.23 -5.85 -15.09
N THR A 142 -8.22 -5.05 -14.71
CA THR A 142 -8.53 -4.74 -13.31
C THR A 142 -9.98 -5.09 -13.04
N ASP A 143 -10.26 -5.65 -11.87
CA ASP A 143 -11.60 -6.05 -11.45
C ASP A 143 -11.75 -5.90 -9.93
N ALA A 144 -12.99 -5.95 -9.45
CA ALA A 144 -13.31 -6.04 -8.04
C ALA A 144 -14.33 -7.16 -7.81
N ARG A 145 -14.15 -7.92 -6.72
CA ARG A 145 -15.08 -9.00 -6.33
C ARG A 145 -15.73 -8.63 -5.00
N ASP A 146 -17.05 -8.78 -4.92
CA ASP A 146 -17.77 -8.55 -3.67
C ASP A 146 -17.32 -9.56 -2.60
N VAL A 147 -17.20 -9.07 -1.36
CA VAL A 147 -16.87 -9.88 -0.18
C VAL A 147 -17.85 -9.61 0.94
N THR A 148 -18.11 -10.63 1.76
CA THR A 148 -19.01 -10.51 2.92
C THR A 148 -18.54 -9.41 3.86
N GLY A 149 -19.46 -8.52 4.23
CA GLY A 149 -19.17 -7.40 5.13
C GLY A 149 -18.61 -6.15 4.44
N SER A 150 -18.34 -6.21 3.13
CA SER A 150 -17.94 -5.01 2.38
C SER A 150 -19.03 -3.93 2.46
N GLN A 151 -18.61 -2.71 2.81
CA GLN A 151 -19.51 -1.54 2.89
C GLN A 151 -19.67 -0.85 1.54
N ILE A 152 -18.78 -1.15 0.60
CA ILE A 152 -18.74 -0.55 -0.72
C ILE A 152 -19.00 -1.65 -1.75
N PRO A 153 -19.98 -1.48 -2.66
CA PRO A 153 -20.21 -2.45 -3.73
C PRO A 153 -18.99 -2.57 -4.66
N ALA A 154 -18.66 -3.77 -5.12
CA ALA A 154 -17.56 -4.01 -6.07
C ALA A 154 -17.65 -3.13 -7.33
N GLU A 155 -18.86 -2.85 -7.81
CA GLU A 155 -19.06 -2.01 -9.00
C GLU A 155 -18.49 -0.60 -8.86
N LYS A 156 -18.56 0.00 -7.67
CA LYS A 156 -17.95 1.32 -7.42
C LYS A 156 -16.42 1.24 -7.48
N PHE A 157 -15.85 0.13 -7.03
CA PHE A 157 -14.41 -0.11 -7.14
C PHE A 157 -13.99 -0.35 -8.58
N ARG A 158 -14.76 -1.10 -9.38
CA ARG A 158 -14.45 -1.32 -10.81
C ARG A 158 -14.30 -0.01 -11.58
N VAL A 159 -15.15 0.99 -11.32
CA VAL A 159 -15.05 2.31 -11.94
C VAL A 159 -13.71 2.98 -11.63
N VAL A 160 -13.28 2.96 -10.36
CA VAL A 160 -11.99 3.52 -9.94
C VAL A 160 -10.82 2.71 -10.52
N LEU A 161 -10.88 1.38 -10.46
CA LEU A 161 -9.83 0.49 -10.96
C LEU A 161 -9.69 0.50 -12.48
N GLY A 162 -10.76 0.85 -13.22
CA GLY A 162 -10.69 1.06 -14.67
C GLY A 162 -9.73 2.18 -15.07
N SER A 163 -9.46 3.13 -14.15
CA SER A 163 -8.46 4.19 -14.34
C SER A 163 -7.00 3.70 -14.34
N LEU A 164 -6.78 2.42 -13.99
CA LEU A 164 -5.48 1.75 -14.02
C LEU A 164 -5.27 0.93 -15.30
N ALA A 165 -6.12 1.07 -16.31
CA ALA A 165 -5.93 0.43 -17.60
C ALA A 165 -4.55 0.80 -18.18
N GLY A 166 -3.74 -0.22 -18.50
CA GLY A 166 -2.37 -0.01 -18.97
C GLY A 166 -1.37 0.35 -17.87
N LEU A 167 -1.72 0.17 -16.60
CA LEU A 167 -0.78 0.28 -15.48
C LEU A 167 0.43 -0.62 -15.72
N THR A 168 1.61 0.00 -15.68
CA THR A 168 2.90 -0.68 -15.70
C THR A 168 3.55 -0.55 -14.33
N ILE A 169 3.94 -1.66 -13.73
CA ILE A 169 4.68 -1.71 -12.47
C ILE A 169 6.06 -2.27 -12.76
N SER A 170 7.12 -1.49 -12.54
CA SER A 170 8.51 -1.92 -12.73
C SER A 170 9.25 -1.89 -11.41
N SER A 171 10.06 -2.91 -11.15
CA SER A 171 10.83 -3.04 -9.91
C SER A 171 12.03 -3.95 -10.11
N SER A 172 12.95 -4.00 -9.14
CA SER A 172 14.00 -5.02 -9.09
C SER A 172 13.84 -5.93 -7.87
N LEU A 173 14.17 -7.21 -8.04
CA LEU A 173 14.13 -8.21 -6.98
C LEU A 173 15.51 -8.85 -6.85
N GLY A 174 16.11 -8.73 -5.68
CA GLY A 174 17.35 -9.42 -5.35
C GLY A 174 17.13 -10.91 -5.13
N ALA A 175 18.18 -11.71 -5.30
CA ALA A 175 18.13 -13.17 -5.07
C ALA A 175 17.71 -13.55 -3.64
N ASN A 176 17.80 -12.63 -2.68
CA ASN A 176 17.35 -12.77 -1.28
C ASN A 176 15.93 -12.22 -1.04
N GLY A 177 15.21 -11.79 -2.06
CA GLY A 177 13.87 -11.21 -1.93
C GLY A 177 13.84 -9.72 -1.61
N SER A 178 14.97 -9.02 -1.55
CA SER A 178 14.96 -7.56 -1.38
C SER A 178 14.39 -6.87 -2.61
N ILE A 179 13.44 -5.96 -2.42
CA ILE A 179 12.81 -5.19 -3.50
C ILE A 179 13.54 -3.85 -3.65
N GLY A 180 13.86 -3.47 -4.89
CA GLY A 180 14.40 -2.15 -5.23
C GLY A 180 13.33 -1.06 -5.30
N GLU A 181 13.69 0.07 -5.92
CA GLU A 181 12.71 1.10 -6.24
C GLU A 181 11.63 0.52 -7.15
N THR A 182 10.37 0.81 -6.83
CA THR A 182 9.23 0.39 -7.62
C THR A 182 8.59 1.62 -8.27
N THR A 183 8.41 1.56 -9.58
CA THR A 183 7.75 2.61 -10.37
C THR A 183 6.43 2.09 -10.88
N MET A 184 5.35 2.79 -10.57
CA MET A 184 4.02 2.54 -11.10
C MET A 184 3.66 3.67 -12.06
N ARG A 185 3.22 3.33 -13.27
CA ARG A 185 2.96 4.31 -14.32
C ARG A 185 1.71 4.00 -15.10
N VAL A 186 0.89 5.02 -15.35
CA VAL A 186 -0.28 4.96 -16.23
C VAL A 186 -0.08 5.97 -17.35
N GLU A 187 0.04 5.48 -18.59
CA GLU A 187 0.32 6.34 -19.76
C GLU A 187 -0.84 7.27 -20.13
N LYS A 188 -2.08 6.81 -19.91
CA LYS A 188 -3.31 7.52 -20.26
C LYS A 188 -4.19 7.66 -19.02
N PRO A 189 -3.80 8.51 -18.06
CA PRO A 189 -4.51 8.63 -16.81
C PRO A 189 -5.88 9.29 -16.99
N THR A 190 -6.75 9.03 -16.03
CA THR A 190 -7.99 9.79 -15.79
C THR A 190 -7.84 10.55 -14.48
N ASP A 191 -8.82 11.37 -14.12
CA ASP A 191 -8.83 12.10 -12.84
C ASP A 191 -8.77 11.18 -11.61
N MET A 192 -9.13 9.90 -11.76
CA MET A 192 -9.08 8.89 -10.68
C MET A 192 -7.73 8.16 -10.57
N SER A 193 -6.87 8.23 -11.59
CA SER A 193 -5.68 7.38 -11.69
C SER A 193 -4.68 7.62 -10.56
N ALA A 194 -4.50 8.87 -10.11
CA ALA A 194 -3.60 9.18 -9.00
C ALA A 194 -4.07 8.53 -7.68
N GLY A 195 -5.36 8.65 -7.35
CA GLY A 195 -5.92 8.04 -6.15
C GLY A 195 -5.90 6.51 -6.23
N ALA A 196 -6.15 5.93 -7.40
CA ALA A 196 -6.08 4.50 -7.62
C ALA A 196 -4.63 3.97 -7.49
N LEU A 197 -3.63 4.70 -8.00
CA LEU A 197 -2.21 4.36 -7.84
C LEU A 197 -1.77 4.38 -6.37
N GLU A 198 -2.20 5.37 -5.60
CA GLU A 198 -1.93 5.41 -4.16
C GLU A 198 -2.62 4.26 -3.42
N LEU A 199 -3.82 3.85 -3.84
CA LEU A 199 -4.43 2.65 -3.28
C LEU A 199 -3.56 1.42 -3.55
N ILE A 200 -3.18 1.16 -4.80
CA ILE A 200 -2.32 0.01 -5.16
C ILE A 200 -0.97 0.07 -4.43
N ARG A 201 -0.38 1.26 -4.27
CA ARG A 201 0.85 1.45 -3.50
C ARG A 201 0.80 0.81 -2.12
N LEU A 202 -0.33 0.97 -1.42
CA LEU A 202 -0.54 0.46 -0.07
C LEU A 202 -0.76 -1.06 -0.04
N THR A 203 -1.11 -1.64 -1.18
CA THR A 203 -1.53 -3.04 -1.29
C THR A 203 -0.48 -3.94 -1.96
N LEU A 204 0.59 -3.37 -2.52
CA LEU A 204 1.56 -4.15 -3.29
C LEU A 204 2.14 -5.30 -2.45
N PRO A 205 2.08 -6.54 -2.95
CA PRO A 205 2.61 -7.68 -2.22
C PRO A 205 4.11 -7.54 -2.05
N THR A 206 4.60 -7.74 -0.82
CA THR A 206 6.03 -7.82 -0.55
C THR A 206 6.50 -9.25 -0.75
N PHE A 207 7.56 -9.44 -1.56
CA PHE A 207 8.26 -10.71 -1.63
C PHE A 207 8.86 -11.08 -0.27
N PRO A 208 8.77 -12.36 0.14
CA PRO A 208 9.48 -12.84 1.32
C PRO A 208 10.98 -12.55 1.25
N ALA A 209 11.48 -11.76 2.20
CA ALA A 209 12.92 -11.61 2.38
C ALA A 209 13.49 -12.90 2.99
N LEU A 210 14.55 -13.44 2.39
CA LEU A 210 15.11 -14.75 2.71
C LEU A 210 16.35 -14.64 3.62
N PRO A 211 16.57 -15.59 4.56
CA PRO A 211 17.77 -15.63 5.37
C PRO A 211 19.00 -15.95 4.52
N LYS A 212 20.17 -15.47 4.94
CA LYS A 212 21.45 -15.78 4.27
C LYS A 212 21.94 -17.18 4.62
N GLU A 213 21.62 -17.63 5.82
CA GLU A 213 21.99 -18.93 6.34
C GLU A 213 21.23 -20.07 5.63
N PRO A 214 21.86 -21.22 5.39
CA PRO A 214 21.15 -22.40 4.90
C PRO A 214 20.07 -22.86 5.87
N VAL A 215 18.88 -23.15 5.34
CA VAL A 215 17.72 -23.58 6.11
C VAL A 215 17.12 -24.87 5.55
N GLY A 216 16.44 -25.62 6.40
CA GLY A 216 15.65 -26.80 6.03
C GLY A 216 14.18 -26.63 6.41
N VAL A 217 13.35 -27.62 6.10
CA VAL A 217 11.90 -27.60 6.40
C VAL A 217 11.65 -27.32 7.89
N GLY A 218 10.66 -26.48 8.18
CA GLY A 218 10.33 -25.96 9.51
C GLY A 218 11.26 -24.83 10.00
N ALA A 219 12.10 -24.27 9.12
CA ALA A 219 12.87 -23.08 9.44
C ALA A 219 11.95 -21.89 9.66
N LYS A 220 12.32 -21.02 10.60
CA LYS A 220 11.58 -19.80 10.92
C LYS A 220 12.53 -18.63 10.91
N TRP A 221 12.12 -17.51 10.34
CA TRP A 221 12.87 -16.27 10.37
C TRP A 221 11.93 -15.08 10.42
N GLN A 222 12.46 -13.96 10.86
CA GLN A 222 11.75 -12.70 10.97
C GLN A 222 12.39 -11.71 10.01
N ALA A 223 11.59 -11.07 9.16
CA ALA A 223 12.01 -9.92 8.37
C ALA A 223 11.45 -8.65 8.99
N THR A 224 12.30 -7.63 9.13
CA THR A 224 11.90 -6.29 9.58
C THR A 224 12.18 -5.29 8.48
N MET A 225 11.15 -4.57 8.06
CA MET A 225 11.20 -3.52 7.04
C MET A 225 10.77 -2.20 7.67
N THR A 226 11.47 -1.11 7.36
CA THR A 226 11.05 0.24 7.75
C THR A 226 10.79 1.07 6.51
N ALA A 227 9.59 1.65 6.40
CA ALA A 227 9.17 2.46 5.28
C ALA A 227 8.59 3.79 5.76
N LYS A 228 8.89 4.87 5.02
CA LYS A 228 8.24 6.17 5.20
C LYS A 228 6.93 6.18 4.42
N LEU A 229 5.82 6.25 5.13
CA LEU A 229 4.49 6.34 4.52
C LEU A 229 4.11 7.80 4.23
N ALA A 230 4.52 8.72 5.10
CA ALA A 230 4.41 10.17 4.95
C ALA A 230 5.57 10.87 5.68
N ASP A 231 5.73 12.19 5.51
CA ASP A 231 6.84 12.98 6.09
C ASP A 231 7.05 12.79 7.60
N LYS A 232 6.00 12.42 8.33
CA LYS A 232 6.01 12.22 9.78
C LYS A 232 5.49 10.84 10.21
N LEU A 233 5.42 9.90 9.28
CA LEU A 233 4.91 8.56 9.54
C LEU A 233 5.89 7.51 9.02
N ASP A 234 6.70 7.00 9.93
CA ASP A 234 7.50 5.79 9.72
C ASP A 234 6.69 4.57 10.14
N VAL A 235 6.69 3.54 9.29
CA VAL A 235 6.05 2.26 9.55
C VAL A 235 7.14 1.21 9.64
N THR A 236 7.21 0.51 10.78
CA THR A 236 8.02 -0.70 10.93
C THR A 236 7.11 -1.91 10.79
N GLN A 237 7.34 -2.69 9.74
CA GLN A 237 6.68 -3.96 9.51
C GLN A 237 7.61 -5.10 9.94
N VAL A 238 7.07 -6.01 10.74
CA VAL A 238 7.75 -7.24 11.15
C VAL A 238 6.94 -8.42 10.63
N THR A 239 7.56 -9.25 9.79
CA THR A 239 6.92 -10.43 9.21
C THR A 239 7.67 -11.68 9.66
N ASP A 240 6.94 -12.62 10.27
CA ASP A 240 7.46 -13.94 10.59
C ASP A 240 7.15 -14.90 9.45
N TYR A 241 8.18 -15.64 9.02
CA TYR A 241 8.09 -16.65 7.98
C TYR A 241 8.41 -18.03 8.54
N GLU A 242 7.78 -19.05 7.94
CA GLU A 242 8.10 -20.46 8.15
C GLU A 242 8.23 -21.16 6.80
N LEU A 243 9.30 -21.95 6.64
CA LEU A 243 9.44 -22.84 5.50
C LEU A 243 8.66 -24.13 5.78
N VAL A 244 7.60 -24.38 5.02
CA VAL A 244 6.75 -25.58 5.12
C VAL A 244 7.08 -26.62 4.06
#